data_AF-K2NI57-F1
#
_entry.id   AF-K2NI57-F1
#
_cell.length_a   1.000
_cell.length_b   1.000
_cell.length_c   1.000
_cell.angle_alpha   90.00
_cell.angle_beta   90.00
_cell.angle_gamma   90.00
#
_symmetry.space_group_name_H-M   'P 1'
#
loop_
_entity.id
_entity.type
_entity.pdbx_description
1 polymer ?
#
loop_
_entity_poly.entity_id
_entity_poly.type
_entity_poly.pdbx_seq_one_letter_code
_entity_poly.pdbx_strand_id
1 'polypeptide(L)'
;SGAVSVQCNRAGGRVLQSSGDYLLAGLPSVSVVPCDGCAAALACFDALTASFSDCVCSCRAGGVGEACLPFDVPRARAGGGGGGAEGCVSGVTLTESVTVGGGRATACFVSVVFSGPITVAVDLRSMDAFAGALNVTLRHCVLAGGAQLRIGGLSESTARPMPHALVNMTNVTSLEGTIVLHGAMPPHSSVLLANSALRATVGGSQYVPTTPGHAEFRCGPVLVLDGVRLLSTRFVMTRSTLVCGGGSCAAILVERGLGANLSSVFYMDNCVVM
;
A
#
# COMPACT_ATOMS: atom_id res chain seq x y z
N SER A 1 5.96 -16.49 11.50
CA SER A 1 5.25 -16.46 10.21
C SER A 1 4.45 -15.18 10.17
N GLY A 2 4.39 -14.50 9.02
CA GLY A 2 3.61 -13.27 8.90
C GLY A 2 2.11 -13.54 8.81
N ALA A 3 1.30 -12.50 8.98
CA ALA A 3 -0.15 -12.59 8.98
C ALA A 3 -0.79 -11.69 7.92
N VAL A 4 -1.90 -12.14 7.35
CA VAL A 4 -2.83 -11.30 6.59
C VAL A 4 -4.11 -11.24 7.41
N SER A 5 -4.47 -10.07 7.93
CA SER A 5 -5.64 -9.92 8.78
C SER A 5 -6.53 -8.77 8.31
N VAL A 6 -7.81 -8.86 8.60
CA VAL A 6 -8.82 -7.94 8.08
C VAL A 6 -9.85 -7.63 9.17
N GLN A 7 -10.38 -6.41 9.18
CA GLN A 7 -11.35 -5.95 10.16
C GLN A 7 -12.31 -4.93 9.55
N CYS A 8 -13.59 -5.01 9.90
CA CYS A 8 -14.58 -3.98 9.56
C CYS A 8 -14.66 -3.56 8.08
N ASN A 9 -14.32 -4.45 7.15
CA ASN A 9 -14.46 -4.15 5.74
C ASN A 9 -15.89 -4.45 5.26
N ARG A 10 -16.32 -3.75 4.21
CA ARG A 10 -17.66 -3.92 3.63
C ARG A 10 -17.57 -4.24 2.14
N ALA A 11 -18.47 -5.08 1.64
CA ALA A 11 -18.74 -5.22 0.20
C ALA A 11 -20.24 -5.32 -0.08
N GLY A 12 -20.70 -4.67 -1.15
CA GLY A 12 -22.13 -4.57 -1.48
C GLY A 12 -22.99 -4.00 -0.33
N GLY A 13 -22.44 -3.09 0.47
CA GLY A 13 -23.08 -2.52 1.67
C GLY A 13 -23.08 -3.41 2.92
N ARG A 14 -22.60 -4.65 2.83
CA ARG A 14 -22.58 -5.65 3.91
C ARG A 14 -21.20 -5.71 4.55
N VAL A 15 -21.13 -5.93 5.86
CA VAL A 15 -19.84 -6.19 6.53
C VAL A 15 -19.35 -7.58 6.13
N LEU A 16 -18.07 -7.69 5.77
CA LEU A 16 -17.40 -8.97 5.48
C LEU A 16 -17.03 -9.63 6.79
N GLN A 17 -17.46 -10.87 6.99
CA GLN A 17 -17.36 -11.58 8.27
C GLN A 17 -16.57 -12.88 8.17
N SER A 18 -16.35 -13.41 6.97
CA SER A 18 -15.68 -14.69 6.74
C SER A 18 -14.53 -14.58 5.75
N SER A 19 -13.58 -15.51 5.82
CA SER A 19 -12.51 -15.64 4.82
C SER A 19 -13.06 -15.85 3.40
N GLY A 20 -14.24 -16.50 3.27
CA GLY A 20 -14.93 -16.65 1.98
C GLY A 20 -15.38 -15.33 1.38
N ASP A 21 -15.86 -14.38 2.20
CA ASP A 21 -16.27 -13.05 1.73
C ASP A 21 -15.06 -12.29 1.14
N TYR A 22 -13.90 -12.41 1.78
CA TYR A 22 -12.66 -11.79 1.31
C TYR A 22 -12.07 -12.48 0.09
N LEU A 23 -12.22 -13.80 -0.03
CA LEU A 23 -11.84 -14.54 -1.23
C LEU A 23 -12.61 -14.02 -2.44
N LEU A 24 -13.92 -13.79 -2.30
CA LEU A 24 -14.75 -13.18 -3.35
C LEU A 24 -14.34 -11.72 -3.67
N ALA A 25 -13.77 -11.01 -2.69
CA ALA A 25 -13.21 -9.66 -2.88
C ALA A 25 -11.76 -9.66 -3.42
N GLY A 26 -11.18 -10.83 -3.72
CA GLY A 26 -9.85 -10.99 -4.32
C GLY A 26 -8.70 -11.28 -3.34
N LEU A 27 -8.98 -11.42 -2.04
CA LEU A 27 -7.99 -11.72 -1.01
C LEU A 27 -8.06 -13.19 -0.58
N PRO A 28 -7.08 -14.04 -0.94
CA PRO A 28 -7.23 -15.49 -0.89
C PRO A 28 -7.20 -16.12 0.51
N SER A 29 -6.32 -15.64 1.40
CA SER A 29 -6.13 -16.23 2.73
C SER A 29 -6.00 -15.13 3.78
N VAL A 30 -7.04 -14.95 4.60
CA VAL A 30 -7.10 -13.87 5.61
C VAL A 30 -7.57 -14.39 6.97
N SER A 31 -7.10 -13.74 8.04
CA SER A 31 -7.62 -13.87 9.40
C SER A 31 -8.58 -12.73 9.70
N VAL A 32 -9.84 -13.05 9.99
CA VAL A 32 -10.87 -12.03 10.26
C VAL A 32 -10.86 -11.65 11.74
N VAL A 33 -10.72 -10.36 12.01
CA VAL A 33 -10.82 -9.76 13.35
C VAL A 33 -12.20 -9.11 13.51
N PRO A 34 -12.92 -9.35 14.63
CA PRO A 34 -14.21 -8.71 14.89
C PRO A 34 -14.12 -7.18 14.85
N CYS A 35 -15.20 -6.54 14.41
CA CYS A 35 -15.26 -5.09 14.25
C CYS A 35 -15.03 -4.27 15.53
N ASP A 36 -15.49 -4.82 16.65
CA ASP A 36 -15.35 -4.29 18.01
C ASP A 36 -14.03 -4.68 18.68
N GLY A 37 -13.23 -5.54 18.03
CA GLY A 37 -11.90 -5.90 18.48
C GLY A 37 -10.86 -4.83 18.18
N CYS A 38 -9.66 -5.02 18.70
CA CYS A 38 -8.49 -4.21 18.35
C CYS A 38 -7.40 -5.08 17.74
N ALA A 39 -6.68 -4.51 16.79
CA ALA A 39 -5.57 -5.20 16.14
C ALA A 39 -4.24 -4.55 16.47
N ALA A 40 -3.31 -5.38 16.96
CA ALA A 40 -1.90 -5.02 17.10
C ALA A 40 -1.35 -4.42 15.79
N ALA A 41 -1.81 -4.92 14.65
CA ALA A 41 -1.42 -4.44 13.33
C ALA A 41 -1.78 -2.96 13.05
N LEU A 42 -2.72 -2.37 13.78
CA LEU A 42 -3.05 -0.94 13.71
C LEU A 42 -2.30 -0.14 14.77
N ALA A 43 -2.22 -0.66 15.98
CA ALA A 43 -1.66 0.05 17.14
C ALA A 43 -0.13 -0.04 17.22
N CYS A 44 0.45 -1.17 16.81
CA CYS A 44 1.82 -1.56 17.13
C CYS A 44 2.67 -1.83 15.89
N PHE A 45 3.95 -1.50 15.97
CA PHE A 45 4.95 -1.92 15.00
C PHE A 45 5.39 -3.35 15.32
N ASP A 46 4.93 -4.30 14.50
CA ASP A 46 5.04 -5.74 14.76
C ASP A 46 6.47 -6.19 15.10
N ALA A 47 7.47 -5.72 14.33
CA ALA A 47 8.87 -6.13 14.49
C ALA A 47 9.48 -5.77 15.86
N LEU A 48 8.95 -4.76 16.55
CA LEU A 48 9.42 -4.33 17.87
C LEU A 48 8.35 -4.53 18.97
N THR A 49 7.29 -5.29 18.68
CA THR A 49 6.26 -5.62 19.66
C THR A 49 6.62 -6.94 20.36
N ALA A 50 6.63 -6.93 21.69
CA ALA A 50 6.85 -8.10 22.55
C ALA A 50 5.55 -8.84 22.83
N SER A 51 4.49 -8.10 23.17
CA SER A 51 3.14 -8.62 23.38
C SER A 51 2.09 -7.56 23.08
N PHE A 52 0.85 -8.01 22.89
CA PHE A 52 -0.33 -7.16 22.71
C PHE A 52 -1.47 -7.72 23.55
N SER A 53 -1.98 -6.90 24.47
CA SER A 53 -3.10 -7.23 25.37
C SER A 53 -3.88 -5.97 25.67
N ASP A 54 -5.21 -6.09 25.83
CA ASP A 54 -6.10 -4.96 26.13
C ASP A 54 -5.90 -3.74 25.21
N CYS A 55 -5.60 -4.01 23.94
CA CYS A 55 -5.33 -3.00 22.90
C CYS A 55 -4.08 -2.15 23.12
N VAL A 56 -3.16 -2.61 23.96
CA VAL A 56 -1.89 -1.94 24.28
C VAL A 56 -0.71 -2.77 23.80
N CYS A 57 0.30 -2.10 23.25
CA CYS A 57 1.54 -2.72 22.79
C CYS A 57 2.57 -2.72 23.91
N SER A 58 3.16 -3.88 24.22
CA SER A 58 4.40 -3.94 25.01
C SER A 58 5.57 -4.10 24.05
N CYS A 59 6.64 -3.31 24.22
CA CYS A 59 7.73 -3.26 23.26
C CYS A 59 8.92 -4.17 23.60
N ARG A 60 9.59 -4.68 22.57
CA ARG A 60 10.92 -5.30 22.68
C ARG A 60 11.98 -4.19 22.82
N ALA A 61 13.20 -4.59 23.18
CA ALA A 61 14.34 -3.70 23.16
C ALA A 61 14.48 -2.98 21.80
N GLY A 62 14.60 -1.65 21.82
CA GLY A 62 14.70 -0.79 20.64
C GLY A 62 13.37 -0.20 20.15
N GLY A 63 12.22 -0.68 20.62
CA GLY A 63 10.91 -0.07 20.37
C GLY A 63 10.60 1.05 21.36
N VAL A 64 10.08 2.17 20.86
CA VAL A 64 9.76 3.36 21.67
C VAL A 64 8.30 3.77 21.49
N GLY A 65 7.67 4.19 22.60
CA GLY A 65 6.30 4.69 22.65
C GLY A 65 5.21 3.62 22.53
N GLU A 66 3.94 4.07 22.60
CA GLU A 66 2.73 3.20 22.59
C GLU A 66 2.61 2.30 21.36
N ALA A 67 3.28 2.65 20.26
CA ALA A 67 3.26 1.91 19.02
C ALA A 67 4.53 1.08 18.78
N CYS A 68 5.46 1.01 19.73
CA CYS A 68 6.74 0.31 19.60
C CYS A 68 7.53 0.69 18.33
N LEU A 69 7.52 1.97 17.96
CA LEU A 69 8.18 2.42 16.74
C LEU A 69 9.71 2.39 16.90
N PRO A 70 10.48 2.22 15.80
CA PRO A 70 11.93 2.35 15.85
C PRO A 70 12.33 3.82 16.08
N PHE A 71 12.81 4.15 17.28
CA PHE A 71 13.18 5.51 17.75
C PHE A 71 12.09 6.61 17.57
N ASP A 72 12.15 7.67 18.39
CA ASP A 72 11.08 8.68 18.49
C ASP A 72 10.75 9.33 17.13
N VAL A 73 9.67 8.88 16.50
CA VAL A 73 9.04 9.59 15.39
C VAL A 73 8.44 10.87 15.99
N PRO A 74 8.92 12.08 15.62
CA PRO A 74 8.29 13.30 16.08
C PRO A 74 6.82 13.26 15.70
N ARG A 75 5.92 13.35 16.70
CA ARG A 75 4.47 13.37 16.46
C ARG A 75 4.19 14.40 15.37
N ALA A 76 3.57 13.97 14.26
CA ALA A 76 3.05 14.88 13.27
C ALA A 76 2.12 15.87 13.99
N ARG A 77 2.54 17.13 14.12
CA ARG A 77 1.74 18.17 14.73
C ARG A 77 0.44 18.29 13.94
N ALA A 78 -0.68 17.96 14.57
CA ALA A 78 -1.99 18.30 14.06
C ALA A 78 -2.12 19.83 14.08
N GLY A 79 -2.17 20.45 12.90
CA GLY A 79 -2.46 21.87 12.74
C GLY A 79 -1.23 22.78 12.78
N GLY A 80 -0.90 23.33 11.61
CA GLY A 80 0.11 24.39 11.44
C GLY A 80 0.45 24.52 9.97
N GLY A 81 -0.28 25.40 9.27
CA GLY A 81 -0.10 25.64 7.84
C GLY A 81 1.23 26.28 7.48
N GLY A 82 1.55 26.24 6.18
CA GLY A 82 2.62 27.01 5.57
C GLY A 82 3.94 26.26 5.49
N GLY A 83 4.15 25.56 4.37
CA GLY A 83 5.44 24.99 4.02
C GLY A 83 5.25 23.95 2.93
N GLY A 84 5.32 24.38 1.67
CA GLY A 84 5.59 23.43 0.59
C GLY A 84 6.85 22.65 1.00
N ALA A 85 6.72 21.33 1.15
CA ALA A 85 7.86 20.50 1.51
C ALA A 85 8.93 20.69 0.43
N GLU A 86 10.06 21.30 0.79
CA GLU A 86 11.21 21.44 -0.11
C GLU A 86 11.50 20.06 -0.72
N GLY A 87 11.34 19.95 -2.04
CA GLY A 87 11.64 18.72 -2.80
C GLY A 87 10.45 17.84 -3.20
N CYS A 88 9.21 18.12 -2.78
CA CYS A 88 8.04 17.40 -3.29
C CYS A 88 7.57 17.98 -4.64
N VAL A 89 7.24 17.10 -5.59
CA VAL A 89 6.52 17.51 -6.80
C VAL A 89 5.10 17.85 -6.37
N SER A 90 4.65 19.09 -6.61
CA SER A 90 3.39 19.57 -6.06
C SER A 90 2.55 20.37 -7.03
N GLY A 91 1.24 20.14 -7.04
CA GLY A 91 0.26 20.97 -7.76
C GLY A 91 0.36 20.91 -9.30
N VAL A 92 1.03 19.90 -9.85
CA VAL A 92 1.22 19.72 -11.29
C VAL A 92 0.38 18.57 -11.83
N THR A 93 0.14 18.59 -13.13
CA THR A 93 -0.41 17.44 -13.86
C THR A 93 0.72 16.77 -14.65
N LEU A 94 0.92 15.48 -14.42
CA LEU A 94 1.84 14.65 -15.18
C LEU A 94 1.05 13.91 -16.26
N THR A 95 1.44 14.14 -17.51
CA THR A 95 0.85 13.52 -18.70
C THR A 95 1.84 12.62 -19.43
N GLU A 96 3.03 12.43 -18.87
CA GLU A 96 4.07 11.56 -19.41
C GLU A 96 4.52 10.55 -18.35
N SER A 97 4.94 9.37 -18.83
CA SER A 97 5.46 8.30 -17.97
C SER A 97 6.80 8.72 -17.36
N VAL A 98 7.00 8.41 -16.08
CA VAL A 98 8.22 8.76 -15.36
C VAL A 98 8.66 7.60 -14.46
N THR A 99 9.97 7.39 -14.38
CA THR A 99 10.57 6.48 -13.40
C THR A 99 11.33 7.30 -12.37
N VAL A 100 10.92 7.18 -11.11
CA VAL A 100 11.59 7.76 -9.94
C VAL A 100 12.49 6.69 -9.34
N GLY A 101 13.75 7.07 -9.10
CA GLY A 101 14.78 6.16 -8.63
C GLY A 101 16.18 6.53 -9.10
N GLY A 102 16.48 7.77 -9.50
CA GLY A 102 17.84 8.13 -9.91
C GLY A 102 18.81 8.31 -8.74
N GLY A 103 19.01 7.31 -7.87
CA GLY A 103 19.85 7.41 -6.67
C GLY A 103 19.30 8.37 -5.61
N ARG A 104 18.01 8.72 -5.67
CA ARG A 104 17.33 9.54 -4.67
C ARG A 104 16.74 8.66 -3.59
N ALA A 105 16.89 9.07 -2.33
CA ALA A 105 16.26 8.42 -1.19
C ALA A 105 14.76 8.73 -1.05
N THR A 106 14.23 9.73 -1.79
CA THR A 106 12.85 10.21 -1.63
C THR A 106 12.14 10.39 -2.96
N ALA A 107 10.91 9.88 -3.04
CA ALA A 107 9.90 10.14 -4.07
C ALA A 107 8.68 10.77 -3.39
N CYS A 108 8.36 12.03 -3.71
CA CYS A 108 7.26 12.75 -3.04
C CYS A 108 6.37 13.49 -4.04
N PHE A 109 5.06 13.23 -3.95
CA PHE A 109 4.02 13.85 -4.74
C PHE A 109 2.91 14.40 -3.84
N VAL A 110 2.57 15.67 -4.02
CA VAL A 110 1.53 16.35 -3.24
C VAL A 110 0.56 17.06 -4.18
N SER A 111 -0.73 16.72 -4.14
CA SER A 111 -1.73 17.33 -5.03
C SER A 111 -1.36 17.23 -6.52
N VAL A 112 -0.71 16.13 -6.89
CA VAL A 112 -0.31 15.84 -8.28
C VAL A 112 -1.40 15.03 -8.96
N VAL A 113 -1.70 15.38 -10.22
CA VAL A 113 -2.63 14.64 -11.07
C VAL A 113 -1.83 13.83 -12.09
N PHE A 114 -1.91 12.51 -12.03
CA PHE A 114 -1.39 11.61 -13.06
C PHE A 114 -2.50 11.37 -14.08
N SER A 115 -2.34 11.84 -15.31
CA SER A 115 -3.42 11.89 -16.30
C SER A 115 -3.06 11.16 -17.58
N GLY A 116 -3.95 10.26 -18.00
CA GLY A 116 -3.81 9.48 -19.24
C GLY A 116 -3.17 8.11 -18.99
N PRO A 117 -2.96 7.32 -20.06
CA PRO A 117 -2.41 5.96 -19.99
C PRO A 117 -0.90 5.96 -19.71
N ILE A 118 -0.49 6.67 -18.67
CA ILE A 118 0.90 6.83 -18.26
C ILE A 118 1.27 5.86 -17.16
N THR A 119 2.56 5.56 -17.05
CA THR A 119 3.12 4.81 -15.94
C THR A 119 4.07 5.68 -15.14
N VAL A 120 3.76 5.85 -13.85
CA VAL A 120 4.67 6.43 -12.87
C VAL A 120 5.25 5.29 -12.04
N ALA A 121 6.51 4.97 -12.30
CA ALA A 121 7.23 3.94 -11.57
C ALA A 121 8.06 4.56 -10.45
N VAL A 122 7.93 4.06 -9.23
CA VAL A 122 8.87 4.28 -8.13
C VAL A 122 9.66 2.99 -7.97
N ASP A 123 10.82 2.95 -8.61
CA ASP A 123 11.70 1.78 -8.64
C ASP A 123 12.62 1.81 -7.42
N LEU A 124 12.28 0.99 -6.43
CA LEU A 124 13.04 0.89 -5.18
C LEU A 124 14.48 0.41 -5.42
N ARG A 125 14.74 -0.32 -6.52
CA ARG A 125 16.09 -0.81 -6.85
C ARG A 125 17.05 0.31 -7.18
N SER A 126 16.57 1.37 -7.81
CA SER A 126 17.41 2.46 -8.29
C SER A 126 17.53 3.59 -7.26
N MET A 127 16.69 3.61 -6.22
CA MET A 127 16.82 4.53 -5.08
C MET A 127 18.14 4.36 -4.32
N ASP A 128 18.46 5.36 -3.48
CA ASP A 128 19.70 5.39 -2.71
C ASP A 128 19.76 4.27 -1.65
N ALA A 129 20.52 3.22 -1.95
CA ALA A 129 20.74 2.09 -1.06
C ALA A 129 21.59 2.43 0.19
N PHE A 130 22.21 3.61 0.24
CA PHE A 130 23.03 4.05 1.37
C PHE A 130 22.30 5.06 2.27
N ALA A 131 21.09 5.47 1.90
CA ALA A 131 20.26 6.33 2.73
C ALA A 131 19.80 5.61 4.01
N GLY A 132 19.49 6.38 5.06
CA GLY A 132 18.93 5.80 6.29
C GLY A 132 17.56 5.15 6.09
N ALA A 133 16.77 5.62 5.11
CA ALA A 133 15.46 5.10 4.75
C ALA A 133 15.09 5.52 3.31
N LEU A 134 14.23 4.74 2.65
CA LEU A 134 13.59 5.13 1.38
C LEU A 134 12.21 5.71 1.65
N ASN A 135 11.94 6.94 1.22
CA ASN A 135 10.66 7.60 1.45
C ASN A 135 9.84 7.70 0.17
N VAL A 136 8.62 7.17 0.17
CA VAL A 136 7.67 7.31 -0.94
C VAL A 136 6.39 7.91 -0.39
N THR A 137 6.06 9.14 -0.79
CA THR A 137 4.88 9.85 -0.29
C THR A 137 3.97 10.27 -1.44
N LEU A 138 2.69 9.93 -1.32
CA LEU A 138 1.60 10.46 -2.14
C LEU A 138 0.54 11.05 -1.22
N ARG A 139 0.25 12.34 -1.38
CA ARG A 139 -0.74 13.04 -0.58
C ARG A 139 -1.65 13.88 -1.45
N HIS A 140 -2.97 13.68 -1.37
CA HIS A 140 -3.96 14.37 -2.21
C HIS A 140 -3.74 14.17 -3.72
N CYS A 141 -3.08 13.08 -4.12
CA CYS A 141 -2.83 12.79 -5.54
C CYS A 141 -4.07 12.23 -6.22
N VAL A 142 -4.17 12.47 -7.54
CA VAL A 142 -5.23 11.93 -8.39
C VAL A 142 -4.61 11.06 -9.48
N LEU A 143 -5.08 9.83 -9.66
CA LEU A 143 -4.76 8.99 -10.82
C LEU A 143 -5.99 9.00 -11.74
N ALA A 144 -5.83 9.41 -12.99
CA ALA A 144 -6.94 9.60 -13.92
C ALA A 144 -6.63 9.02 -15.30
N GLY A 145 -7.65 8.46 -15.95
CA GLY A 145 -7.60 8.13 -17.38
C GLY A 145 -6.64 7.01 -17.73
N GLY A 146 -6.58 5.95 -16.92
CA GLY A 146 -5.70 4.80 -17.15
C GLY A 146 -4.33 4.89 -16.51
N ALA A 147 -4.05 5.93 -15.72
CA ALA A 147 -2.76 6.14 -15.10
C ALA A 147 -2.40 5.00 -14.13
N GLN A 148 -1.15 4.54 -14.20
CA GLN A 148 -0.63 3.47 -13.36
C GLN A 148 0.48 4.00 -12.46
N LEU A 149 0.35 3.82 -11.15
CA LEU A 149 1.42 4.05 -10.18
C LEU A 149 2.02 2.70 -9.78
N ARG A 150 3.28 2.44 -10.14
CA ARG A 150 3.97 1.18 -9.83
C ARG A 150 5.06 1.41 -8.81
N ILE A 151 4.97 0.80 -7.63
CA ILE A 151 5.99 0.90 -6.57
C ILE A 151 6.59 -0.48 -6.34
N GLY A 152 7.92 -0.60 -6.34
CA GLY A 152 8.59 -1.87 -6.06
C GLY A 152 9.79 -2.13 -6.97
N GLY A 153 9.96 -3.39 -7.39
CA GLY A 153 11.00 -3.80 -8.36
C GLY A 153 12.16 -4.63 -7.80
N LEU A 154 12.11 -4.98 -6.52
CA LEU A 154 13.15 -5.78 -5.86
C LEU A 154 12.83 -7.27 -5.87
N SER A 155 13.85 -8.11 -6.04
CA SER A 155 13.81 -9.51 -5.62
C SER A 155 14.06 -9.61 -4.12
N GLU A 156 13.79 -10.77 -3.51
CA GLU A 156 14.12 -10.99 -2.09
C GLU A 156 15.62 -10.82 -1.79
N SER A 157 16.50 -11.23 -2.71
CA SER A 157 17.95 -11.11 -2.53
C SER A 157 18.41 -9.65 -2.57
N THR A 158 17.82 -8.83 -3.45
CA THR A 158 18.14 -7.39 -3.53
C THR A 158 17.43 -6.58 -2.47
N ALA A 159 16.30 -7.02 -1.94
CA ALA A 159 15.57 -6.28 -0.90
C ALA A 159 16.28 -6.30 0.46
N ARG A 160 16.94 -7.42 0.81
CA ARG A 160 17.63 -7.58 2.10
C ARG A 160 18.71 -6.52 2.40
N PRO A 161 19.60 -6.17 1.46
CA PRO A 161 20.61 -5.13 1.70
C PRO A 161 20.06 -3.70 1.57
N MET A 162 18.81 -3.50 1.13
CA MET A 162 18.24 -2.17 1.00
C MET A 162 17.81 -1.62 2.37
N PRO A 163 17.91 -0.30 2.58
CA PRO A 163 17.32 0.34 3.74
C PRO A 163 15.80 0.17 3.75
N HIS A 164 15.20 0.26 4.93
CA HIS A 164 13.75 0.15 5.08
C HIS A 164 13.03 1.22 4.28
N ALA A 165 11.88 0.87 3.71
CA ALA A 165 11.05 1.76 2.92
C ALA A 165 9.82 2.22 3.71
N LEU A 166 9.52 3.51 3.63
CA LEU A 166 8.35 4.16 4.18
C LEU A 166 7.48 4.64 3.02
N VAL A 167 6.47 3.85 2.67
CA VAL A 167 5.51 4.16 1.60
C VAL A 167 4.22 4.66 2.23
N ASN A 168 3.87 5.92 1.98
CA ASN A 168 2.70 6.57 2.57
C ASN A 168 1.81 7.18 1.48
N MET A 169 0.64 6.58 1.28
CA MET A 169 -0.38 7.00 0.33
C MET A 169 -1.61 7.45 1.11
N THR A 170 -1.86 8.76 1.17
CA THR A 170 -2.98 9.34 1.93
C THR A 170 -3.82 10.26 1.06
N ASN A 171 -5.15 10.16 1.22
CA ASN A 171 -6.10 10.96 0.45
C ASN A 171 -5.87 10.83 -1.06
N VAL A 172 -5.57 9.62 -1.55
CA VAL A 172 -5.39 9.37 -2.98
C VAL A 172 -6.75 9.12 -3.62
N THR A 173 -7.00 9.78 -4.74
CA THR A 173 -8.20 9.57 -5.55
C THR A 173 -7.81 8.87 -6.84
N SER A 174 -8.49 7.79 -7.23
CA SER A 174 -8.30 7.16 -8.54
C SER A 174 -9.61 7.15 -9.32
N LEU A 175 -9.54 7.60 -10.57
CA LEU A 175 -10.60 7.62 -11.56
C LEU A 175 -10.10 6.90 -12.81
N GLU A 176 -10.31 5.59 -12.87
CA GLU A 176 -9.78 4.70 -13.92
C GLU A 176 -8.26 4.49 -13.85
N GLY A 177 -7.61 4.78 -12.72
CA GLY A 177 -6.20 4.51 -12.50
C GLY A 177 -5.94 3.30 -11.59
N THR A 178 -4.72 2.78 -11.62
CA THR A 178 -4.32 1.58 -10.89
C THR A 178 -3.06 1.82 -10.06
N ILE A 179 -3.07 1.39 -8.80
CA ILE A 179 -1.87 1.33 -7.96
C ILE A 179 -1.35 -0.10 -7.99
N VAL A 180 -0.06 -0.29 -8.26
CA VAL A 180 0.59 -1.59 -8.34
C VAL A 180 1.74 -1.63 -7.33
N LEU A 181 1.66 -2.53 -6.37
CA LEU A 181 2.79 -2.92 -5.54
C LEU A 181 3.36 -4.22 -6.07
N HIS A 182 4.67 -4.29 -6.29
CA HIS A 182 5.27 -5.49 -6.89
C HIS A 182 6.66 -5.84 -6.33
N GLY A 183 6.94 -7.14 -6.24
CA GLY A 183 8.21 -7.66 -5.73
C GLY A 183 8.36 -7.58 -4.21
N ALA A 184 9.59 -7.69 -3.73
CA ALA A 184 9.90 -7.72 -2.30
C ALA A 184 10.04 -6.31 -1.71
N MET A 185 9.40 -6.07 -0.57
CA MET A 185 9.66 -4.86 0.23
C MET A 185 10.96 -5.07 1.04
N PRO A 186 11.80 -4.03 1.20
CA PRO A 186 12.95 -4.11 2.09
C PRO A 186 12.56 -4.53 3.52
N PRO A 187 13.45 -5.16 4.28
CA PRO A 187 13.19 -5.52 5.66
C PRO A 187 12.72 -4.33 6.51
N HIS A 188 11.81 -4.57 7.45
CA HIS A 188 11.34 -3.56 8.42
C HIS A 188 10.65 -2.34 7.80
N SER A 189 10.16 -2.47 6.56
CA SER A 189 9.43 -1.42 5.86
C SER A 189 8.01 -1.20 6.40
N SER A 190 7.43 -0.05 6.07
CA SER A 190 6.02 0.28 6.31
C SER A 190 5.36 0.77 5.02
N VAL A 191 4.19 0.23 4.72
CA VAL A 191 3.32 0.64 3.60
C VAL A 191 1.97 1.04 4.17
N LEU A 192 1.52 2.25 3.88
CA LEU A 192 0.23 2.77 4.32
C LEU A 192 -0.58 3.25 3.11
N LEU A 193 -1.81 2.78 2.98
CA LEU A 193 -2.83 3.32 2.09
C LEU A 193 -4.05 3.71 2.91
N ALA A 194 -4.26 5.01 3.10
CA ALA A 194 -5.29 5.50 4.01
C ALA A 194 -6.15 6.61 3.42
N ASN A 195 -7.42 6.67 3.85
CA ASN A 195 -8.37 7.73 3.51
C ASN A 195 -8.51 7.95 1.98
N SER A 196 -8.40 6.88 1.20
CA SER A 196 -8.30 6.97 -0.27
C SER A 196 -9.60 6.48 -0.94
N ALA A 197 -9.92 7.05 -2.09
CA ALA A 197 -11.08 6.67 -2.89
C ALA A 197 -10.60 6.25 -4.29
N LEU A 198 -10.55 4.94 -4.52
CA LEU A 198 -10.01 4.37 -5.74
C LEU A 198 -11.13 3.75 -6.56
N ARG A 199 -11.23 4.13 -7.83
CA ARG A 199 -12.24 3.59 -8.75
C ARG A 199 -11.60 3.23 -10.08
N ALA A 200 -11.93 2.05 -10.60
CA ALA A 200 -11.55 1.63 -11.94
C ALA A 200 -12.62 0.76 -12.58
N THR A 201 -12.66 0.77 -13.91
CA THR A 201 -13.52 -0.07 -14.72
C THR A 201 -12.69 -0.89 -15.71
N VAL A 202 -13.23 -1.99 -16.20
CA VAL A 202 -12.57 -2.85 -17.21
C VAL A 202 -12.20 -2.06 -18.48
N GLY A 203 -12.96 -1.03 -18.84
CA GLY A 203 -12.70 -0.20 -20.03
C GLY A 203 -11.78 1.00 -19.77
N GLY A 204 -11.76 1.53 -18.55
CA GLY A 204 -10.96 2.71 -18.21
C GLY A 204 -9.56 2.35 -17.73
N SER A 205 -9.43 1.31 -16.90
CA SER A 205 -8.14 0.76 -16.49
C SER A 205 -7.33 0.33 -17.71
N GLN A 206 -6.06 0.70 -17.74
CA GLN A 206 -5.10 0.24 -18.74
C GLN A 206 -4.17 -0.84 -18.19
N TYR A 207 -4.53 -1.44 -17.04
CA TYR A 207 -3.78 -2.53 -16.45
C TYR A 207 -3.91 -3.80 -17.30
N VAL A 208 -2.77 -4.40 -17.63
CA VAL A 208 -2.70 -5.69 -18.32
C VAL A 208 -2.02 -6.69 -17.38
N PRO A 209 -2.68 -7.82 -17.05
CA PRO A 209 -2.08 -8.86 -16.24
C PRO A 209 -0.74 -9.31 -16.81
N THR A 210 0.23 -9.49 -15.92
CA THR A 210 1.59 -9.93 -16.31
C THR A 210 1.76 -11.45 -16.21
N THR A 211 0.77 -12.14 -15.63
CA THR A 211 0.74 -13.59 -15.54
C THR A 211 0.69 -14.22 -16.94
N PRO A 212 1.59 -15.18 -17.27
CA PRO A 212 1.56 -15.87 -18.56
C PRO A 212 0.18 -16.47 -18.87
N GLY A 213 -0.24 -16.37 -20.14
CA GLY A 213 -1.54 -16.88 -20.60
C GLY A 213 -2.75 -16.00 -20.26
N HIS A 214 -2.57 -14.89 -19.53
CA HIS A 214 -3.65 -13.97 -19.15
C HIS A 214 -3.58 -12.61 -19.88
N ALA A 215 -2.79 -12.50 -20.94
CA ALA A 215 -2.62 -11.26 -21.70
C ALA A 215 -3.93 -10.75 -22.34
N GLU A 216 -4.86 -11.65 -22.66
CA GLU A 216 -6.18 -11.31 -23.20
C GLU A 216 -7.22 -11.01 -22.09
N PHE A 217 -6.88 -11.32 -20.83
CA PHE A 217 -7.77 -11.07 -19.70
C PHE A 217 -7.78 -9.58 -19.36
N ARG A 218 -8.90 -8.91 -19.68
CA ARG A 218 -9.11 -7.51 -19.31
C ARG A 218 -9.69 -7.44 -17.91
N CYS A 219 -8.98 -6.78 -17.02
CA CYS A 219 -9.44 -6.49 -15.67
C CYS A 219 -9.29 -5.00 -15.36
N GLY A 220 -10.19 -4.49 -14.51
CA GLY A 220 -10.16 -3.10 -14.05
C GLY A 220 -9.73 -2.95 -12.60
N PRO A 221 -8.53 -3.38 -12.18
CA PRO A 221 -8.14 -3.32 -10.78
C PRO A 221 -7.78 -1.89 -10.35
N VAL A 222 -8.14 -1.56 -9.12
CA VAL A 222 -7.69 -0.31 -8.48
C VAL A 222 -6.39 -0.51 -7.71
N LEU A 223 -6.19 -1.71 -7.16
CA LEU A 223 -4.97 -2.11 -6.46
C LEU A 223 -4.52 -3.47 -6.99
N VAL A 224 -3.25 -3.56 -7.38
CA VAL A 224 -2.62 -4.81 -7.79
C VAL A 224 -1.47 -5.13 -6.84
N LEU A 225 -1.47 -6.36 -6.32
CA LEU A 225 -0.39 -6.93 -5.53
C LEU A 225 0.27 -8.03 -6.35
N ASP A 226 1.43 -7.71 -6.91
CA ASP A 226 2.08 -8.51 -7.94
C ASP A 226 3.39 -9.13 -7.43
N GLY A 227 3.32 -10.38 -6.98
CA GLY A 227 4.45 -11.09 -6.38
C GLY A 227 4.99 -10.41 -5.13
N VAL A 228 4.10 -9.78 -4.34
CA VAL A 228 4.49 -8.97 -3.19
C VAL A 228 5.04 -9.86 -2.08
N ARG A 229 6.28 -9.58 -1.65
CA ARG A 229 6.91 -10.27 -0.50
C ARG A 229 7.22 -9.26 0.60
N LEU A 230 6.57 -9.44 1.74
CA LEU A 230 6.77 -8.64 2.95
C LEU A 230 7.80 -9.33 3.83
N LEU A 231 8.80 -8.58 4.30
CA LEU A 231 9.94 -9.07 5.10
C LEU A 231 10.00 -8.29 6.42
N SER A 232 9.35 -8.77 7.46
CA SER A 232 9.07 -7.96 8.66
C SER A 232 8.46 -6.59 8.33
N THR A 233 7.61 -6.56 7.29
CA THR A 233 7.01 -5.34 6.75
C THR A 233 5.57 -5.21 7.23
N ARG A 234 5.17 -4.00 7.61
CA ARG A 234 3.78 -3.66 7.93
C ARG A 234 3.13 -3.00 6.72
N PHE A 235 2.12 -3.63 6.13
CA PHE A 235 1.27 -3.04 5.11
C PHE A 235 -0.13 -2.84 5.69
N VAL A 236 -0.54 -1.59 5.87
CA VAL A 236 -1.88 -1.22 6.36
C VAL A 236 -2.66 -0.51 5.27
N MET A 237 -3.88 -0.99 5.03
CA MET A 237 -4.89 -0.30 4.25
C MET A 237 -6.07 0.06 5.17
N THR A 238 -6.42 1.34 5.29
CA THR A 238 -7.50 1.74 6.21
C THR A 238 -8.38 2.87 5.68
N ARG A 239 -9.66 2.88 6.06
CA ARG A 239 -10.62 3.96 5.73
C ARG A 239 -10.63 4.31 4.24
N SER A 240 -10.56 3.30 3.39
CA SER A 240 -10.41 3.51 1.95
C SER A 240 -11.53 2.80 1.19
N THR A 241 -11.97 3.41 0.09
CA THR A 241 -12.97 2.84 -0.80
C THR A 241 -12.29 2.34 -2.07
N LEU A 242 -12.55 1.10 -2.46
CA LEU A 242 -12.11 0.48 -3.69
C LEU A 242 -13.35 0.13 -4.49
N VAL A 243 -13.50 0.72 -5.66
CA VAL A 243 -14.65 0.53 -6.54
C VAL A 243 -14.19 0.01 -7.88
N CYS A 244 -14.90 -0.98 -8.36
CA CYS A 244 -14.50 -1.81 -9.46
C CYS A 244 -15.75 -2.07 -10.33
N GLY A 245 -15.69 -1.71 -11.61
CA GLY A 245 -16.83 -1.81 -12.52
C GLY A 245 -16.56 -2.60 -13.80
N GLY A 246 -17.55 -3.36 -14.27
CA GLY A 246 -17.50 -4.12 -15.53
C GLY A 246 -17.47 -5.64 -15.32
N GLY A 247 -17.54 -6.40 -16.42
CA GLY A 247 -17.80 -7.85 -16.38
C GLY A 247 -16.73 -8.72 -15.72
N SER A 248 -15.46 -8.28 -15.73
CA SER A 248 -14.32 -9.04 -15.19
C SER A 248 -13.47 -8.18 -14.24
N CYS A 249 -14.14 -7.43 -13.37
CA CYS A 249 -13.45 -6.52 -12.46
C CYS A 249 -13.13 -7.18 -11.11
N ALA A 250 -11.90 -6.98 -10.63
CA ALA A 250 -11.46 -7.31 -9.27
C ALA A 250 -10.82 -6.06 -8.65
N ALA A 251 -11.40 -5.54 -7.56
CA ALA A 251 -10.91 -4.31 -6.92
C ALA A 251 -9.46 -4.44 -6.43
N ILE A 252 -9.16 -5.58 -5.81
CA ILE A 252 -7.81 -5.99 -5.45
C ILE A 252 -7.47 -7.21 -6.30
N LEU A 253 -6.44 -7.09 -7.13
CA LEU A 253 -5.91 -8.20 -7.93
C LEU A 253 -4.60 -8.69 -7.31
N VAL A 254 -4.55 -9.96 -6.93
CA VAL A 254 -3.31 -10.60 -6.46
C VAL A 254 -2.74 -11.45 -7.60
N GLU A 255 -1.63 -11.01 -8.17
CA GLU A 255 -0.88 -11.76 -9.18
C GLU A 255 0.39 -12.35 -8.59
N ARG A 256 0.79 -13.54 -9.02
CA ARG A 256 2.03 -14.23 -8.58
C ARG A 256 2.20 -14.38 -7.05
N GLY A 257 1.12 -14.15 -6.30
CA GLY A 257 1.02 -14.33 -4.85
C GLY A 257 1.31 -13.09 -4.01
N LEU A 258 0.83 -13.16 -2.77
CA LEU A 258 1.13 -12.23 -1.68
C LEU A 258 1.71 -13.04 -0.52
N GLY A 259 2.97 -12.76 -0.15
CA GLY A 259 3.67 -13.49 0.90
C GLY A 259 4.04 -12.61 2.09
N ALA A 260 3.44 -12.88 3.25
CA ALA A 260 3.84 -12.27 4.53
C ALA A 260 4.86 -13.16 5.26
N ASN A 261 6.14 -12.78 5.23
CA ASN A 261 7.23 -13.56 5.84
C ASN A 261 7.75 -12.90 7.14
N LEU A 262 8.40 -13.68 8.00
CA LEU A 262 8.95 -13.21 9.28
C LEU A 262 7.85 -12.61 10.19
N SER A 263 8.05 -11.39 10.69
CA SER A 263 7.13 -10.57 11.49
C SER A 263 6.39 -9.57 10.59
N SER A 264 5.90 -10.03 9.44
CA SER A 264 5.16 -9.16 8.51
C SER A 264 3.67 -9.20 8.78
N VAL A 265 3.01 -8.09 8.51
CA VAL A 265 1.56 -8.00 8.57
C VAL A 265 1.02 -7.28 7.35
N PHE A 266 0.02 -7.85 6.69
CA PHE A 266 -0.90 -7.11 5.82
C PHE A 266 -2.24 -6.96 6.55
N TYR A 267 -2.69 -5.72 6.70
CA TYR A 267 -3.89 -5.40 7.47
C TYR A 267 -4.84 -4.50 6.69
N MET A 268 -6.12 -4.89 6.58
CA MET A 268 -7.15 -4.10 5.93
C MET A 268 -8.28 -3.77 6.91
N ASP A 269 -8.55 -2.48 7.10
CA ASP A 269 -9.46 -1.98 8.13
C ASP A 269 -10.43 -0.90 7.62
N ASN A 270 -11.71 -1.00 7.98
CA ASN A 270 -12.70 0.03 7.65
C ASN A 270 -12.71 0.40 6.15
N CYS A 271 -12.44 -0.57 5.28
CA CYS A 271 -12.45 -0.35 3.84
C CYS A 271 -13.79 -0.78 3.23
N VAL A 272 -14.17 -0.12 2.15
CA VAL A 272 -15.35 -0.47 1.35
C VAL A 272 -14.85 -0.99 0.01
N VAL A 273 -15.23 -2.21 -0.35
CA VAL A 273 -14.87 -2.88 -1.61
C VAL A 273 -16.15 -3.09 -2.41
N MET A 274 -16.30 -2.44 -3.55
CA MET A 274 -17.52 -2.45 -4.37
C MET A 274 -17.25 -2.80 -5.82
#